data_AF-A0A2S5B4E4-F1
#
_entry.id   AF-A0A2S5B4E4-F1
#
_cell.length_a   1.000
_cell.length_b   1.000
_cell.length_c   1.000
_cell.angle_alpha   90.00
_cell.angle_beta   90.00
_cell.angle_gamma   90.00
#
_symmetry.space_group_name_H-M   'P 1'
#
loop_
_entity.id
_entity.type
_entity.pdbx_description
1 polymer ?
#
loop_
_entity_poly.entity_id
_entity_poly.type
_entity_poly.pdbx_seq_one_letter_code
_entity_poly.pdbx_strand_id
1 'polypeptide(L)'
;MPSTSNWADQLPLKIVNVLVFAFLFSANIYSSFKSYGRETYFTPAAPVFKTWTLIDILLLGFVIYQFFDASNEGVRLVGWRFAIVGVLNAIFVHVFVSNHLIVAFIFACLVAASVSTVYYSLAAHHHQRSIGDTLFVHLPFSLWHAWSIVLVLISGFALFTHGHHKAHPSVLSRIAVVAAEAFLTLTAIGYAFRSREGDVAGSIVLTWTLYGIYQHQRDDVIRYAALAGFILSLIAVLKSLYFTFVSRDRGVSLGNDDERRPLVA
;
A
#
# COMPACT_ATOMS: atom_id res chain seq x y z
N MET A 1 20.38 -19.89 -28.84
CA MET A 1 19.50 -19.02 -29.65
C MET A 1 19.72 -17.60 -29.17
N PRO A 2 19.90 -16.60 -30.05
CA PRO A 2 20.04 -15.23 -29.59
C PRO A 2 18.68 -14.81 -29.01
N SER A 3 18.66 -14.44 -27.73
CA SER A 3 17.51 -13.81 -27.11
C SER A 3 17.28 -12.48 -27.83
N THR A 4 16.27 -12.40 -28.69
CA THR A 4 15.83 -11.13 -29.24
C THR A 4 15.41 -10.26 -28.05
N SER A 5 16.13 -9.17 -27.82
CA SER A 5 15.82 -8.28 -26.71
C SER A 5 14.47 -7.61 -26.96
N ASN A 6 13.58 -7.73 -25.98
CA ASN A 6 12.20 -7.25 -26.02
C ASN A 6 12.06 -5.91 -25.30
N TRP A 7 13.16 -5.18 -25.11
CA TRP A 7 13.19 -3.90 -24.41
C TRP A 7 12.27 -2.85 -25.05
N ALA A 8 12.07 -2.92 -26.37
CA ALA A 8 11.22 -2.02 -27.14
C ALA A 8 9.73 -2.41 -27.14
N ASP A 9 9.37 -3.58 -26.61
CA ASP A 9 7.97 -3.98 -26.48
C ASP A 9 7.22 -2.97 -25.61
N GLN A 10 6.00 -2.60 -26.02
CA GLN A 10 5.14 -1.68 -25.28
C GLN A 10 5.81 -0.33 -24.99
N LEU A 11 6.73 0.13 -25.86
CA LEU A 11 7.47 1.38 -25.67
C LEU A 11 6.57 2.60 -25.36
N PRO A 12 5.39 2.80 -26.00
CA PRO A 12 4.50 3.90 -25.65
C PRO A 12 4.03 3.84 -24.18
N LEU A 13 3.67 2.65 -23.70
CA LEU A 13 3.29 2.45 -22.30
C LEU A 13 4.46 2.75 -21.35
N LYS A 14 5.67 2.26 -21.68
CA LYS A 14 6.87 2.49 -20.86
C LYS A 14 7.21 3.97 -20.74
N ILE A 15 7.13 4.72 -21.83
CA ILE A 15 7.32 6.18 -21.85
C ILE A 15 6.25 6.86 -20.99
N VAL A 16 4.97 6.48 -21.13
CA VAL A 16 3.90 7.02 -20.29
C VAL A 16 4.14 6.72 -18.81
N ASN A 17 4.61 5.52 -18.46
CA ASN A 17 4.96 5.19 -17.08
C ASN A 17 6.06 6.12 -16.54
N VAL A 18 7.10 6.43 -17.33
CA VAL A 18 8.14 7.40 -16.93
C VAL A 18 7.52 8.78 -16.65
N LEU A 19 6.68 9.27 -17.57
CA LEU A 19 6.04 10.58 -17.43
C LEU A 19 5.10 10.66 -16.23
N VAL A 20 4.27 9.63 -16.04
CA VAL A 20 3.34 9.55 -14.92
C VAL A 20 4.08 9.45 -13.60
N PHE A 21 5.17 8.67 -13.53
CA PHE A 21 6.01 8.62 -12.36
C PHE A 21 6.63 9.98 -12.03
N ALA A 22 7.19 10.67 -13.03
CA ALA A 22 7.77 12.00 -12.82
C ALA A 22 6.72 13.00 -12.29
N PHE A 23 5.49 12.94 -12.81
CA PHE A 23 4.38 13.77 -12.35
C PHE A 23 3.96 13.43 -10.90
N LEU A 24 3.77 12.14 -10.61
CA LEU A 24 3.43 11.63 -9.28
C LEU A 24 4.48 12.01 -8.23
N PHE A 25 5.76 11.75 -8.54
CA PHE A 25 6.89 12.06 -7.66
C PHE A 25 6.96 13.56 -7.36
N SER A 26 6.74 14.39 -8.39
CA SER A 26 6.69 15.85 -8.22
C SER A 26 5.53 16.28 -7.30
N ALA A 27 4.36 15.66 -7.42
CA ALA A 27 3.22 15.92 -6.53
C ALA A 27 3.49 15.51 -5.08
N ASN A 28 4.12 14.36 -4.86
CA ASN A 28 4.51 13.88 -3.53
C ASN A 28 5.57 14.77 -2.88
N ILE A 29 6.57 15.23 -3.64
CA ILE A 29 7.55 16.23 -3.17
C ILE A 29 6.84 17.53 -2.80
N TYR A 30 5.99 18.05 -3.67
CA TYR A 30 5.25 19.29 -3.42
C TYR A 30 4.43 19.21 -2.11
N SER A 31 3.74 18.09 -1.88
CA SER A 31 2.95 17.91 -0.67
C SER A 31 3.79 17.76 0.60
N SER A 32 5.03 17.25 0.49
CA SER A 32 5.95 17.11 1.64
C SER A 32 6.39 18.46 2.22
N PHE A 33 6.26 19.56 1.46
CA PHE A 33 6.50 20.93 1.93
C PHE A 33 5.25 21.60 2.52
N LYS A 34 4.10 20.90 2.56
CA LYS A 34 2.84 21.39 3.12
C LYS A 34 2.49 20.60 4.39
N SER A 35 1.66 21.18 5.25
CA SER A 35 1.08 20.43 6.37
C SER A 35 0.14 19.35 5.83
N TYR A 36 0.23 18.12 6.36
CA TYR A 36 -0.58 16.98 5.95
C TYR A 36 -2.06 17.15 6.38
N GLY A 37 -2.79 17.98 5.64
CA GLY A 37 -4.24 18.13 5.77
C GLY A 37 -4.73 18.57 7.16
N ARG A 38 -6.00 18.26 7.43
CA ARG A 38 -6.67 18.53 8.70
C ARG A 38 -6.35 17.42 9.71
N GLU A 39 -5.86 17.79 10.89
CA GLU A 39 -5.65 16.83 11.98
C GLU A 39 -6.96 16.30 12.58
N THR A 40 -6.97 15.00 12.84
CA THR A 40 -8.10 14.24 13.39
C THR A 40 -7.61 13.22 14.42
N TYR A 41 -8.55 12.60 15.13
CA TYR A 41 -8.26 11.51 16.07
C TYR A 41 -7.75 10.21 15.42
N PHE A 42 -7.72 10.13 14.09
CA PHE A 42 -7.11 9.02 13.35
C PHE A 42 -5.73 9.38 12.78
N THR A 43 -5.35 10.65 12.77
CA THR A 43 -4.11 11.12 12.14
C THR A 43 -2.90 10.44 12.81
N PRO A 44 -2.03 9.75 12.06
CA PRO A 44 -0.82 9.16 12.62
C PRO A 44 0.29 10.21 12.76
N ALA A 45 1.34 9.87 13.50
CA ALA A 45 2.54 10.69 13.61
C ALA A 45 3.17 11.00 12.24
N ALA A 46 3.73 12.21 12.08
CA ALA A 46 4.33 12.68 10.84
C ALA A 46 5.31 11.69 10.14
N PRO A 47 6.14 10.90 10.86
CA PRO A 47 7.00 9.90 10.22
C PRO A 47 6.27 8.83 9.41
N VAL A 48 4.99 8.55 9.68
CA VAL A 48 4.19 7.58 8.91
C VAL A 48 4.02 7.99 7.45
N PHE A 49 3.93 9.30 7.18
CA PHE A 49 3.80 9.82 5.82
C PHE A 49 5.05 9.61 4.95
N LYS A 50 6.22 9.30 5.55
CA LYS A 50 7.42 8.88 4.82
C LYS A 50 7.27 7.54 4.09
N THR A 51 6.16 6.82 4.31
CA THR A 51 5.76 5.68 3.48
C THR A 51 5.72 6.05 1.99
N TRP A 52 5.34 7.29 1.65
CA TRP A 52 5.41 7.78 0.27
C TRP A 52 6.82 7.73 -0.31
N THR A 53 7.83 8.16 0.45
CA THR A 53 9.23 8.12 -0.01
C THR A 53 9.68 6.70 -0.34
N LEU A 54 9.28 5.71 0.47
CA LEU A 54 9.59 4.31 0.19
C LEU A 54 8.90 3.81 -1.08
N ILE A 55 7.61 4.13 -1.24
CA ILE A 55 6.84 3.79 -2.45
C ILE A 55 7.47 4.43 -3.68
N ASP A 56 7.83 5.72 -3.61
CA ASP A 56 8.42 6.47 -4.72
C ASP A 56 9.77 5.88 -5.16
N ILE A 57 10.63 5.47 -4.21
CA ILE A 57 11.90 4.81 -4.52
C ILE A 57 11.67 3.48 -5.24
N LEU A 58 10.71 2.68 -4.79
CA LEU A 58 10.39 1.39 -5.40
C LEU A 58 9.73 1.55 -6.77
N LEU A 59 8.90 2.58 -6.95
CA LEU A 59 8.30 2.94 -8.23
C LEU A 59 9.34 3.48 -9.21
N LEU A 60 10.35 4.22 -8.75
CA LEU A 60 11.50 4.56 -9.59
C LEU A 60 12.21 3.28 -10.05
N GLY A 61 12.40 2.33 -9.14
CA GLY A 61 12.90 1.00 -9.45
C GLY A 61 12.05 0.29 -10.50
N PHE A 62 10.72 0.28 -10.38
CA PHE A 62 9.79 -0.26 -11.38
C PHE A 62 9.97 0.40 -12.76
N VAL A 63 10.03 1.73 -12.80
CA VAL A 63 10.14 2.52 -14.03
C VAL A 63 11.48 2.33 -14.72
N ILE A 64 12.53 1.98 -13.99
CA ILE A 64 13.82 1.56 -14.56
C ILE A 64 13.74 0.09 -15.00
N TYR A 65 13.21 -0.78 -14.13
CA TYR A 65 13.15 -2.22 -14.34
C TYR A 65 12.28 -2.63 -15.54
N GLN A 66 11.26 -1.83 -15.89
CA GLN A 66 10.39 -2.10 -17.05
C GLN A 66 11.12 -2.20 -18.40
N PHE A 67 12.35 -1.67 -18.50
CA PHE A 67 13.16 -1.74 -19.72
C PHE A 67 13.98 -3.04 -19.84
N PHE A 68 13.96 -3.89 -18.82
CA PHE A 68 14.66 -5.17 -18.81
C PHE A 68 13.73 -6.31 -19.24
N ASP A 69 14.25 -7.28 -20.00
CA ASP A 69 13.47 -8.39 -20.56
C ASP A 69 12.75 -9.22 -19.48
N ALA A 70 13.36 -9.35 -18.29
CA ALA A 70 12.79 -10.06 -17.15
C ALA A 70 11.45 -9.46 -16.66
N SER A 71 11.23 -8.16 -16.88
CA SER A 71 10.06 -7.43 -16.38
C SER A 71 8.83 -7.48 -17.29
N ASN A 72 8.97 -7.95 -18.55
CA ASN A 72 7.97 -7.73 -19.62
C ASN A 72 6.56 -8.24 -19.22
N GLU A 73 6.48 -9.40 -18.57
CA GLU A 73 5.22 -9.97 -18.10
C GLU A 73 4.57 -9.11 -17.00
N GLY A 74 5.35 -8.70 -16.00
CA GLY A 74 4.90 -7.82 -14.93
C GLY A 74 4.43 -6.46 -15.46
N VAL A 75 5.20 -5.85 -16.37
CA VAL A 75 4.85 -4.58 -17.03
C VAL A 75 3.54 -4.71 -17.81
N ARG A 76 3.34 -5.82 -18.52
CA ARG A 76 2.09 -6.08 -19.26
C ARG A 76 0.88 -6.20 -18.33
N LEU A 77 1.03 -6.86 -17.19
CA LEU A 77 -0.04 -7.05 -16.21
C LEU A 77 -0.39 -5.75 -15.47
N VAL A 78 0.61 -4.92 -15.17
CA VAL A 78 0.39 -3.56 -14.67
C VAL A 78 -0.30 -2.74 -15.75
N GLY A 79 0.22 -2.76 -16.97
CA GLY A 79 -0.38 -2.10 -18.13
C GLY A 79 -0.64 -0.61 -17.90
N TRP A 80 -1.66 -0.10 -18.57
CA TRP A 80 -2.12 1.29 -18.44
C TRP A 80 -2.70 1.65 -17.06
N ARG A 81 -2.90 0.66 -16.17
CA ARG A 81 -3.44 0.90 -14.83
C ARG A 81 -2.48 1.73 -13.99
N PHE A 82 -1.16 1.59 -14.18
CA PHE A 82 -0.19 2.47 -13.51
C PHE A 82 -0.39 3.94 -13.89
N ALA A 83 -0.62 4.21 -15.17
CA ALA A 83 -0.88 5.56 -15.65
C ALA A 83 -2.13 6.15 -14.99
N ILE A 84 -3.22 5.38 -14.94
CA ILE A 84 -4.48 5.78 -14.31
C ILE A 84 -4.29 6.05 -12.81
N VAL A 85 -3.69 5.11 -12.07
CA VAL A 85 -3.46 5.24 -10.63
C VAL A 85 -2.57 6.45 -10.33
N GLY A 86 -1.49 6.65 -11.09
CA GLY A 86 -0.58 7.77 -10.87
C GLY A 86 -1.23 9.13 -11.09
N VAL A 87 -2.04 9.29 -12.14
CA VAL A 87 -2.81 10.52 -12.39
C VAL A 87 -3.84 10.77 -11.29
N LEU A 88 -4.63 9.74 -10.93
CA LEU A 88 -5.61 9.85 -9.84
C LEU A 88 -4.94 10.24 -8.52
N ASN A 89 -3.77 9.67 -8.23
CA ASN A 89 -3.05 9.96 -6.99
C ASN A 89 -2.46 11.37 -6.99
N ALA A 90 -1.92 11.84 -8.10
CA ALA A 90 -1.43 13.22 -8.18
C ALA A 90 -2.57 14.23 -7.98
N ILE A 91 -3.77 13.96 -8.54
CA ILE A 91 -4.96 14.78 -8.28
C ILE A 91 -5.35 14.69 -6.80
N PHE A 92 -5.43 13.48 -6.22
CA PHE A 92 -5.70 13.26 -4.80
C PHE A 92 -4.79 14.13 -3.92
N VAL A 93 -3.48 14.05 -4.14
CA VAL A 93 -2.49 14.81 -3.37
C VAL A 93 -2.77 16.30 -3.46
N HIS A 94 -3.01 16.83 -4.66
CA HIS A 94 -3.31 18.25 -4.86
C HIS A 94 -4.57 18.71 -4.15
N VAL A 95 -5.68 17.96 -4.27
CA VAL A 95 -6.96 18.35 -3.64
C VAL A 95 -6.93 18.16 -2.12
N PHE A 96 -6.19 17.19 -1.62
CA PHE A 96 -6.03 16.94 -0.19
C PHE A 96 -5.24 18.06 0.49
N VAL A 97 -4.08 18.45 -0.05
CA VAL A 97 -3.28 19.56 0.51
C VAL A 97 -3.99 20.91 0.37
N SER A 98 -4.90 21.05 -0.60
CA SER A 98 -5.73 22.24 -0.79
C SER A 98 -7.00 22.24 0.09
N ASN A 99 -7.16 21.25 0.99
CA ASN A 99 -8.32 21.10 1.89
C ASN A 99 -9.68 20.94 1.19
N HIS A 100 -9.72 20.46 -0.07
CA HIS A 100 -10.97 20.09 -0.74
C HIS A 100 -11.42 18.69 -0.30
N LEU A 101 -11.85 18.54 0.95
CA LEU A 101 -11.98 17.24 1.63
C LEU A 101 -12.97 16.26 0.98
N ILE A 102 -14.09 16.74 0.42
CA ILE A 102 -15.05 15.89 -0.30
C ILE A 102 -14.40 15.29 -1.54
N VAL A 103 -13.76 16.13 -2.35
CA VAL A 103 -13.08 15.72 -3.57
C VAL A 103 -11.90 14.81 -3.24
N ALA A 104 -11.14 15.14 -2.19
CA ALA A 104 -10.03 14.32 -1.72
C ALA A 104 -10.48 12.93 -1.28
N PHE A 105 -11.59 12.80 -0.56
CA PHE A 105 -12.13 11.50 -0.18
C PHE A 105 -12.57 10.67 -1.39
N ILE A 106 -13.24 11.29 -2.37
CA ILE A 106 -13.61 10.61 -3.62
C ILE A 106 -12.36 10.10 -4.35
N PHE A 107 -11.34 10.95 -4.50
CA PHE A 107 -10.09 10.56 -5.18
C PHE A 107 -9.29 9.52 -4.38
N ALA A 108 -9.30 9.55 -3.05
CA ALA A 108 -8.71 8.48 -2.24
C ALA A 108 -9.36 7.13 -2.53
N CYS A 109 -10.70 7.08 -2.63
CA CYS A 109 -11.42 5.85 -3.00
C CYS A 109 -11.10 5.40 -4.43
N LEU A 110 -10.99 6.34 -5.39
CA LEU A 110 -10.61 6.02 -6.77
C LEU A 110 -9.18 5.48 -6.87
N VAL A 111 -8.23 6.07 -6.13
CA VAL A 111 -6.85 5.57 -6.03
C VAL A 111 -6.83 4.17 -5.44
N ALA A 112 -7.53 3.96 -4.31
CA ALA A 112 -7.62 2.64 -3.67
C ALA A 112 -8.19 1.59 -4.62
N ALA A 113 -9.34 1.85 -5.24
CA ALA A 113 -9.94 0.93 -6.21
C ALA A 113 -9.01 0.63 -7.38
N SER A 114 -8.38 1.67 -7.94
CA SER A 114 -7.50 1.51 -9.11
C SER A 114 -6.25 0.72 -8.78
N VAL A 115 -5.59 1.01 -7.65
CA VAL A 115 -4.38 0.28 -7.24
C VAL A 115 -4.70 -1.15 -6.81
N SER A 116 -5.88 -1.41 -6.24
CA SER A 116 -6.37 -2.78 -5.99
C SER A 116 -6.40 -3.60 -7.28
N THR A 117 -6.82 -3.02 -8.42
CA THR A 117 -6.81 -3.77 -9.69
C THR A 117 -5.42 -4.19 -10.12
N VAL A 118 -4.40 -3.34 -9.90
CA VAL A 118 -3.00 -3.69 -10.18
C VAL A 118 -2.52 -4.77 -9.23
N TYR A 119 -2.76 -4.58 -7.94
CA TYR A 119 -2.36 -5.49 -6.88
C TYR A 119 -2.92 -6.90 -7.06
N TYR A 120 -4.24 -7.03 -7.27
CA TYR A 120 -4.86 -8.33 -7.47
C TYR A 120 -4.50 -8.95 -8.82
N SER A 121 -4.31 -8.14 -9.87
CA SER A 121 -3.84 -8.64 -11.17
C SER A 121 -2.46 -9.28 -11.05
N LEU A 122 -1.52 -8.61 -10.38
CA LEU A 122 -0.18 -9.13 -10.13
C LEU A 122 -0.20 -10.37 -9.24
N ALA A 123 -0.95 -10.33 -8.15
CA ALA A 123 -1.00 -11.44 -7.21
C ALA A 123 -1.66 -12.71 -7.79
N ALA A 124 -2.57 -12.57 -8.76
CA ALA A 124 -3.25 -13.71 -9.38
C ALA A 124 -2.53 -14.26 -10.63
N HIS A 125 -1.84 -13.41 -11.39
CA HIS A 125 -1.34 -13.77 -12.73
C HIS A 125 0.19 -13.63 -12.90
N HIS A 126 0.92 -13.13 -11.90
CA HIS A 126 2.37 -12.93 -12.01
C HIS A 126 3.15 -13.78 -11.00
N HIS A 127 3.81 -14.83 -11.49
CA HIS A 127 4.78 -15.58 -10.68
C HIS A 127 6.09 -14.81 -10.59
N GLN A 128 6.60 -14.65 -9.37
CA GLN A 128 7.87 -13.96 -9.11
C GLN A 128 9.03 -14.84 -9.56
N ARG A 129 9.61 -14.57 -10.73
CA ARG A 129 10.71 -15.37 -11.31
C ARG A 129 12.08 -14.92 -10.82
N SER A 130 12.19 -13.67 -10.37
CA SER A 130 13.44 -13.08 -9.89
C SER A 130 13.22 -12.17 -8.68
N ILE A 131 14.31 -11.86 -7.96
CA ILE A 131 14.31 -10.85 -6.90
C ILE A 131 13.91 -9.47 -7.47
N GLY A 132 14.27 -9.19 -8.73
CA GLY A 132 13.85 -7.98 -9.44
C GLY A 132 12.33 -7.87 -9.57
N ASP A 133 11.65 -8.97 -9.90
CA ASP A 133 10.18 -8.99 -9.98
C ASP A 133 9.55 -8.78 -8.61
N THR A 134 10.09 -9.41 -7.57
CA THR A 134 9.59 -9.20 -6.21
C THR A 134 9.78 -7.74 -5.78
N LEU A 135 10.98 -7.19 -5.96
CA LEU A 135 11.35 -5.86 -5.44
C LEU A 135 10.76 -4.71 -6.25
N PHE A 136 10.73 -4.81 -7.57
CA PHE A 136 10.35 -3.71 -8.45
C PHE A 136 8.99 -3.89 -9.12
N VAL A 137 8.41 -5.09 -9.14
CA VAL A 137 7.05 -5.29 -9.66
C VAL A 137 6.07 -5.50 -8.52
N HIS A 138 6.29 -6.45 -7.62
CA HIS A 138 5.28 -6.76 -6.59
C HIS A 138 5.31 -5.79 -5.40
N LEU A 139 6.50 -5.51 -4.85
CA LEU A 139 6.66 -4.72 -3.63
C LEU A 139 6.04 -3.30 -3.69
N PRO A 140 6.30 -2.47 -4.73
CA PRO A 140 5.74 -1.12 -4.77
C PRO A 140 4.20 -1.12 -4.78
N PHE A 141 3.58 -2.03 -5.53
CA PHE A 141 2.12 -2.07 -5.64
C PHE A 141 1.46 -2.69 -4.40
N SER A 142 2.12 -3.60 -3.69
CA SER A 142 1.65 -4.08 -2.38
C SER A 142 1.66 -2.95 -1.35
N LEU A 143 2.78 -2.23 -1.22
CA LEU A 143 2.90 -1.08 -0.31
C LEU A 143 1.89 0.01 -0.65
N TRP A 144 1.75 0.34 -1.93
CA TRP A 144 0.81 1.37 -2.38
C TRP A 144 -0.64 0.96 -2.14
N HIS A 145 -0.99 -0.31 -2.37
CA HIS A 145 -2.34 -0.79 -2.07
C HIS A 145 -2.66 -0.68 -0.57
N ALA A 146 -1.77 -1.15 0.31
CA ALA A 146 -1.96 -0.97 1.76
C ALA A 146 -2.02 0.50 2.17
N TRP A 147 -1.13 1.34 1.62
CA TRP A 147 -1.14 2.77 1.91
C TRP A 147 -2.42 3.46 1.43
N SER A 148 -2.98 3.07 0.28
CA SER A 148 -4.23 3.63 -0.23
C SER A 148 -5.42 3.42 0.71
N ILE A 149 -5.45 2.30 1.43
CA ILE A 149 -6.45 2.03 2.49
C ILE A 149 -6.31 3.08 3.60
N VAL A 150 -5.08 3.37 4.01
CA VAL A 150 -4.80 4.41 5.01
C VAL A 150 -5.22 5.79 4.50
N LEU A 151 -4.98 6.13 3.23
CA LEU A 151 -5.40 7.40 2.63
C LEU A 151 -6.92 7.57 2.60
N VAL A 152 -7.68 6.50 2.32
CA VAL A 152 -9.14 6.51 2.40
C VAL A 152 -9.60 6.82 3.82
N LEU A 153 -9.01 6.17 4.83
CA LEU A 153 -9.35 6.43 6.23
C LEU A 153 -8.97 7.85 6.66
N ILE A 154 -7.74 8.30 6.38
CA ILE A 154 -7.30 9.68 6.68
C ILE A 154 -8.25 10.70 6.04
N SER A 155 -8.60 10.51 4.77
CA SER A 155 -9.48 11.42 4.04
C SER A 155 -10.92 11.37 4.59
N GLY A 156 -11.40 10.18 4.95
CA GLY A 156 -12.72 9.97 5.54
C GLY A 156 -12.84 10.64 6.90
N PHE A 157 -11.85 10.44 7.79
CA PHE A 157 -11.81 11.12 9.08
C PHE A 157 -11.69 12.64 8.90
N ALA A 158 -10.87 13.13 7.98
CA ALA A 158 -10.75 14.57 7.73
C ALA A 158 -12.10 15.18 7.27
N LEU A 159 -12.84 14.46 6.43
CA LEU A 159 -14.14 14.90 5.91
C LEU A 159 -15.25 14.83 6.95
N PHE A 160 -15.39 13.72 7.67
CA PHE A 160 -16.55 13.43 8.51
C PHE A 160 -16.35 13.77 10.00
N THR A 161 -15.11 14.00 10.45
CA THR A 161 -14.84 14.33 11.85
C THR A 161 -14.33 15.75 12.02
N HIS A 162 -14.84 16.41 13.06
CA HIS A 162 -14.50 17.79 13.37
C HIS A 162 -13.46 17.83 14.50
N GLY A 163 -12.20 18.06 14.13
CA GLY A 163 -11.15 18.60 14.99
C GLY A 163 -10.44 17.63 15.95
N HIS A 164 -9.10 17.66 15.90
CA HIS A 164 -8.22 17.24 16.99
C HIS A 164 -7.90 18.38 17.99
N HIS A 165 -8.29 19.61 17.65
CA HIS A 165 -7.88 20.81 18.38
C HIS A 165 -8.97 21.26 19.36
N LYS A 166 -8.70 21.04 20.66
CA LYS A 166 -9.34 21.64 21.85
C LYS A 166 -10.53 20.93 22.51
N ALA A 167 -11.05 19.83 21.98
CA ALA A 167 -12.12 19.05 22.64
C ALA A 167 -11.63 17.64 22.99
N HIS A 168 -12.24 16.98 23.98
CA HIS A 168 -12.10 15.53 24.13
C HIS A 168 -12.89 14.83 23.03
N PRO A 169 -12.43 13.70 22.48
CA PRO A 169 -13.18 12.97 21.46
C PRO A 169 -14.52 12.51 22.03
N SER A 170 -15.59 12.69 21.24
CA SER A 170 -16.90 12.14 21.59
C SER A 170 -16.85 10.61 21.63
N VAL A 171 -17.80 9.98 22.33
CA VAL A 171 -17.91 8.52 22.37
C VAL A 171 -18.02 7.94 20.95
N LEU A 172 -18.79 8.59 20.07
CA LEU A 172 -18.92 8.17 18.67
C LEU A 172 -17.61 8.28 17.91
N SER A 173 -16.83 9.35 18.14
CA SER A 173 -15.51 9.52 17.54
C SER A 173 -14.54 8.42 17.98
N ARG A 174 -14.52 8.08 19.28
CA ARG A 174 -13.71 6.96 19.79
C ARG A 174 -14.10 5.64 19.14
N ILE A 175 -15.40 5.31 19.10
CA ILE A 175 -15.89 4.09 18.47
C ILE A 175 -15.47 4.02 17.00
N ALA A 176 -15.64 5.12 16.25
CA ALA A 176 -15.28 5.16 14.83
C ALA A 176 -13.77 4.95 14.61
N VAL A 177 -12.92 5.62 15.40
CA VAL A 177 -11.45 5.48 15.31
C VAL A 177 -11.00 4.08 15.69
N VAL A 178 -11.49 3.54 16.81
CA VAL A 178 -11.15 2.17 17.25
C VAL A 178 -11.64 1.13 16.24
N ALA A 179 -12.81 1.32 15.61
CA ALA A 179 -13.28 0.45 14.54
C ALA A 179 -12.36 0.52 13.31
N ALA A 180 -11.86 1.71 12.95
CA ALA A 180 -10.90 1.87 11.86
C ALA A 180 -9.54 1.23 12.18
N GLU A 181 -9.05 1.35 13.41
CA GLU A 181 -7.83 0.67 13.88
C GLU A 181 -7.98 -0.85 13.88
N ALA A 182 -9.12 -1.36 14.32
CA ALA A 182 -9.44 -2.78 14.26
C ALA A 182 -9.50 -3.27 12.81
N PHE A 183 -10.11 -2.48 11.91
CA PHE A 183 -10.11 -2.77 10.48
C PHE A 183 -8.69 -2.81 9.89
N LEU A 184 -7.83 -1.86 10.25
CA LEU A 184 -6.42 -1.86 9.82
C LEU A 184 -5.67 -3.08 10.34
N THR A 185 -5.88 -3.45 11.61
CA THR A 185 -5.28 -4.63 12.25
C THR A 185 -5.70 -5.91 11.54
N LEU A 186 -6.99 -6.11 11.32
CA LEU A 186 -7.52 -7.28 10.62
C LEU A 186 -7.02 -7.34 9.17
N THR A 187 -6.92 -6.20 8.50
CA THR A 187 -6.35 -6.12 7.14
C THR A 187 -4.87 -6.48 7.15
N ALA A 188 -4.07 -5.97 8.11
CA ALA A 188 -2.65 -6.30 8.24
C ALA A 188 -2.42 -7.80 8.45
N ILE A 189 -3.25 -8.43 9.29
CA ILE A 189 -3.29 -9.88 9.47
C ILE A 189 -3.69 -10.57 8.16
N GLY A 190 -4.73 -10.10 7.47
CA GLY A 190 -5.16 -10.64 6.18
C GLY A 190 -4.03 -10.66 5.14
N TYR A 191 -3.22 -9.61 5.07
CA TYR A 191 -2.02 -9.57 4.22
C TYR A 191 -1.00 -10.64 4.63
N ALA A 192 -0.66 -10.73 5.92
CA ALA A 192 0.33 -11.68 6.45
C ALA A 192 -0.09 -13.17 6.33
N PHE A 193 -1.40 -13.43 6.23
CA PHE A 193 -1.96 -14.78 6.12
C PHE A 193 -2.50 -15.12 4.72
N ARG A 194 -2.34 -14.24 3.74
CA ARG A 194 -2.82 -14.47 2.36
C ARG A 194 -2.21 -15.72 1.71
N SER A 195 -0.95 -16.01 1.99
CA SER A 195 -0.26 -17.24 1.60
C SER A 195 0.61 -17.74 2.75
N ARG A 196 1.35 -18.84 2.54
CA ARG A 196 2.30 -19.36 3.51
C ARG A 196 3.34 -18.28 3.87
N GLU A 197 3.91 -17.65 2.86
CA GLU A 197 4.86 -16.53 2.97
C GLU A 197 4.16 -15.25 3.41
N GLY A 198 2.91 -15.03 2.98
CA GLY A 198 2.16 -13.81 3.22
C GLY A 198 2.66 -12.62 2.41
N ASP A 199 1.90 -11.53 2.43
CA ASP A 199 2.29 -10.24 1.87
C ASP A 199 2.81 -9.32 2.97
N VAL A 200 4.10 -9.52 3.28
CA VAL A 200 4.83 -8.81 4.34
C VAL A 200 4.76 -7.29 4.15
N ALA A 201 4.88 -6.83 2.90
CA ALA A 201 5.07 -5.42 2.60
C ALA A 201 3.84 -4.60 2.96
N GLY A 202 2.67 -4.99 2.46
CA GLY A 202 1.41 -4.34 2.81
C GLY A 202 1.10 -4.45 4.30
N SER A 203 1.38 -5.60 4.92
CA SER A 203 1.19 -5.80 6.36
C SER A 203 2.04 -4.84 7.21
N ILE A 204 3.31 -4.60 6.82
CA ILE A 204 4.20 -3.64 7.50
C ILE A 204 3.66 -2.22 7.43
N VAL A 205 3.10 -1.77 6.29
CA VAL A 205 2.56 -0.40 6.15
C VAL A 205 1.41 -0.16 7.12
N LEU A 206 0.48 -1.12 7.23
CA LEU A 206 -0.65 -1.01 8.14
C LEU A 206 -0.21 -1.08 9.61
N THR A 207 0.74 -1.98 9.91
CA THR A 207 1.36 -2.10 11.25
C THR A 207 2.07 -0.79 11.64
N TRP A 208 2.85 -0.21 10.74
CA TRP A 208 3.55 1.06 10.95
C TRP A 208 2.58 2.23 11.17
N THR A 209 1.45 2.22 10.47
CA THR A 209 0.39 3.21 10.64
C THR A 209 -0.20 3.13 12.06
N LEU A 210 -0.54 1.93 12.54
CA LEU A 210 -1.06 1.72 13.90
C LEU A 210 -0.07 2.22 14.97
N TYR A 211 1.23 1.95 14.79
CA TYR A 211 2.26 2.49 15.68
C TYR A 211 2.31 4.03 15.66
N GLY A 212 2.18 4.64 14.47
CA GLY A 212 2.13 6.09 14.36
C GLY A 212 0.90 6.72 15.00
N ILE A 213 -0.25 6.05 14.97
CA ILE A 213 -1.46 6.49 15.69
C ILE A 213 -1.19 6.44 17.19
N TYR A 214 -0.64 5.33 17.72
CA TYR A 214 -0.25 5.22 19.12
C TYR A 214 0.69 6.36 19.57
N GLN A 215 1.68 6.72 18.75
CA GLN A 215 2.63 7.78 19.06
C GLN A 215 2.03 9.19 19.07
N HIS A 216 1.01 9.43 18.23
CA HIS A 216 0.46 10.77 18.03
C HIS A 216 -0.75 11.06 18.94
N GLN A 217 -1.60 10.05 19.17
CA GLN A 217 -2.87 10.23 19.87
C GLN A 217 -2.69 10.33 21.38
N ARG A 218 -3.43 11.26 22.01
CA ARG A 218 -3.38 11.51 23.47
C ARG A 218 -4.57 10.93 24.24
N ASP A 219 -5.66 10.59 23.57
CA ASP A 219 -6.79 9.93 24.21
C ASP A 219 -6.43 8.46 24.49
N ASP A 220 -6.55 8.02 25.74
CA ASP A 220 -6.07 6.71 26.15
C ASP A 220 -6.77 5.55 25.42
N VAL A 221 -8.08 5.68 25.12
CA VAL A 221 -8.82 4.63 24.43
C VAL A 221 -8.27 4.41 23.03
N ILE A 222 -8.14 5.50 22.26
CA ILE A 222 -7.60 5.48 20.90
C ILE A 222 -6.13 5.02 20.92
N ARG A 223 -5.32 5.63 21.81
CA ARG A 223 -3.89 5.35 21.90
C ARG A 223 -3.61 3.87 22.19
N TYR A 224 -4.26 3.30 23.20
CA TYR A 224 -3.99 1.91 23.59
C TYR A 224 -4.69 0.89 22.69
N ALA A 225 -5.80 1.24 22.04
CA ALA A 225 -6.38 0.43 20.97
C ALA A 225 -5.41 0.31 19.78
N ALA A 226 -4.82 1.43 19.34
CA ALA A 226 -3.79 1.44 18.30
C ALA A 226 -2.55 0.61 18.69
N LEU A 227 -2.12 0.66 19.96
CA LEU A 227 -1.01 -0.15 20.47
C LEU A 227 -1.35 -1.66 20.43
N ALA A 228 -2.54 -2.04 20.87
CA ALA A 228 -3.00 -3.42 20.81
C ALA A 228 -3.04 -3.92 19.35
N GLY A 229 -3.61 -3.12 18.45
CA GLY A 229 -3.61 -3.39 17.02
C GLY A 229 -2.21 -3.54 16.45
N PHE A 230 -1.28 -2.65 16.81
CA PHE A 230 0.12 -2.72 16.41
C PHE A 230 0.78 -4.04 16.85
N ILE A 231 0.61 -4.44 18.12
CA ILE A 231 1.21 -5.68 18.65
C ILE A 231 0.67 -6.91 17.91
N LEU A 232 -0.65 -6.99 17.72
CA LEU A 232 -1.29 -8.11 17.01
C LEU A 232 -0.80 -8.19 15.56
N SER A 233 -0.74 -7.04 14.88
CA SER A 233 -0.27 -6.96 13.49
C SER A 233 1.21 -7.31 13.37
N LEU A 234 2.04 -6.87 14.34
CA LEU A 234 3.47 -7.16 14.38
C LEU A 234 3.73 -8.66 14.51
N ILE A 235 2.96 -9.38 15.35
CA ILE A 235 3.06 -10.84 15.44
C ILE A 235 2.78 -11.50 14.09
N ALA A 236 1.77 -11.02 13.36
CA ALA A 236 1.45 -11.51 12.02
C ALA A 236 2.58 -11.23 11.01
N VAL A 237 3.16 -10.02 11.05
CA VAL A 237 4.33 -9.65 10.24
C VAL A 237 5.53 -10.57 10.55
N LEU A 238 5.82 -10.81 11.82
CA LEU A 238 6.93 -11.69 12.24
C LEU A 238 6.73 -13.14 11.77
N LYS A 239 5.49 -13.66 11.85
CA LYS A 239 5.13 -14.96 11.25
C LYS A 239 5.45 -14.95 9.75
N SER A 240 4.97 -13.93 9.03
CA SER A 240 5.13 -13.82 7.58
C SER A 240 6.62 -13.81 7.21
N LEU A 241 7.43 -12.95 7.87
CA LEU A 241 8.89 -12.87 7.71
C LEU A 241 9.58 -14.22 7.99
N TYR A 242 9.20 -14.92 9.06
CA TYR A 242 9.77 -16.24 9.38
C TYR A 242 9.55 -17.23 8.23
N PHE A 243 8.35 -17.30 7.67
CA PHE A 243 8.08 -18.20 6.56
C PHE A 243 8.75 -17.76 5.26
N THR A 244 8.86 -16.45 4.99
CA THR A 244 9.56 -15.92 3.81
C THR A 244 11.06 -16.24 3.83
N PHE A 245 11.74 -16.05 4.96
CA PHE A 245 13.20 -16.13 5.03
C PHE A 245 13.73 -17.45 5.61
N VAL A 246 13.09 -18.01 6.64
CA VAL A 246 13.61 -19.18 7.38
C VAL A 246 13.05 -20.49 6.84
N SER A 247 11.75 -20.53 6.50
CA SER A 247 11.14 -21.76 5.96
C SER A 247 11.52 -22.04 4.51
N ARG A 248 11.95 -21.03 3.75
CA ARG A 248 12.36 -21.17 2.34
C ARG A 248 13.65 -21.98 2.21
N ASP A 249 14.57 -21.85 3.16
CA ASP A 249 15.85 -22.58 3.19
C ASP A 249 15.72 -24.02 3.68
N ARG A 250 14.64 -24.38 4.38
CA ARG A 250 14.53 -25.70 5.03
C ARG A 250 13.80 -26.79 4.25
N GLY A 251 13.35 -26.53 3.02
CA GLY A 251 12.73 -27.57 2.17
C GLY A 251 11.56 -28.32 2.85
N VAL A 252 10.95 -27.76 3.90
CA VAL A 252 9.88 -28.43 4.62
C VAL A 252 8.57 -28.17 3.87
N SER A 253 8.37 -28.98 2.83
CA SER A 253 7.05 -29.24 2.27
C SER A 253 6.21 -29.92 3.35
N LEU A 254 5.39 -29.12 4.02
CA LEU A 254 4.20 -29.63 4.70
C LEU A 254 3.10 -29.48 3.68
N GLY A 255 2.62 -30.63 3.19
CA GLY A 255 1.75 -30.74 2.04
C GLY A 255 0.48 -29.90 2.13
N ASN A 256 0.08 -29.38 0.96
CA ASN A 256 -1.30 -29.40 0.45
C ASN A 256 -1.36 -28.79 -0.97
N ASP A 257 -0.40 -29.13 -1.84
CA ASP A 257 -0.48 -28.75 -3.26
C ASP A 257 -1.42 -29.67 -4.07
N ASP A 258 -1.93 -30.75 -3.47
CA ASP A 258 -2.88 -31.65 -4.12
C ASP A 258 -4.35 -31.20 -4.02
N GLU A 259 -4.70 -30.27 -3.11
CA GLU A 259 -6.09 -29.77 -2.95
C GLU A 259 -6.47 -28.68 -3.97
N ARG A 260 -5.53 -28.20 -4.79
CA ARG A 260 -5.77 -27.19 -5.84
C ARG A 260 -5.63 -27.73 -7.26
N ARG A 261 -5.79 -29.04 -7.46
CA ARG A 261 -6.01 -29.55 -8.82
C ARG A 261 -7.44 -29.18 -9.24
N PRO A 262 -7.65 -28.47 -10.37
CA PRO A 262 -8.98 -28.41 -10.94
C PRO A 262 -9.42 -29.85 -11.23
N LEU A 263 -10.63 -30.21 -10.79
CA LEU A 263 -11.25 -31.47 -11.16
C LEU A 263 -11.49 -31.43 -12.67
N VAL A 264 -10.54 -31.97 -13.44
CA VAL A 264 -10.74 -32.23 -14.85
C VAL A 264 -11.55 -33.51 -14.92
N ALA A 265 -12.84 -33.37 -15.25
CA ALA A 265 -13.66 -34.43 -15.81
C ALA A 265 -13.67 -34.28 -17.33
#